data_AF-A0A934TEY1-F1
#
_entry.id   AF-A0A934TEY1-F1
#
_cell.length_a   1.000
_cell.length_b   1.000
_cell.length_c   1.000
_cell.angle_alpha   90.00
_cell.angle_beta   90.00
_cell.angle_gamma   90.00
#
_symmetry.space_group_name_H-M   'P 1'
#
loop_
_entity.id
_entity.type
_entity.pdbx_description
1 polymer ?
#
loop_
_entity_poly.entity_id
_entity_poly.type
_entity_poly.pdbx_seq_one_letter_code
_entity_poly.pdbx_strand_id
1 'polypeptide(L)'
;MNMDKISEDRLFLNNTKEEIQRWSKHLQYFHYMRARGGHNCEGDSFCVYFKYTDFEDLTTKLSKLNITLNQLTEDQLSFDPFASYSIEDLDKIRITIPNFSRFEQPQYVKIWEYKAHIWVMPDRFEISISGTKDNKMYKVSEQDFEICLLLEKEFSNLGWKSILDEEIKEQAHCISKEKYPELF
;
A
#
# COMPACT_ATOMS: atom_id res chain seq x y z
N MET A 1 2.88 16.51 -17.69
CA MET A 1 3.62 17.26 -16.65
C MET A 1 4.89 16.46 -16.39
N ASN A 2 6.09 17.02 -16.61
CA ASN A 2 7.32 16.37 -16.18
C ASN A 2 7.28 16.33 -14.66
N MET A 3 7.05 15.16 -14.08
CA MET A 3 7.10 15.01 -12.64
C MET A 3 8.57 14.99 -12.25
N ASP A 4 8.99 16.01 -11.49
CA ASP A 4 10.38 16.14 -11.08
C ASP A 4 10.86 14.86 -10.39
N LYS A 5 11.99 14.32 -10.88
CA LYS A 5 12.65 13.18 -10.26
C LYS A 5 13.07 13.56 -8.84
N ILE A 6 13.04 12.58 -7.94
CA ILE A 6 13.66 12.71 -6.62
C ILE A 6 15.18 12.80 -6.84
N SER A 7 15.86 13.69 -6.11
CA SER A 7 17.32 13.78 -6.17
C SER A 7 17.98 12.46 -5.75
N GLU A 8 19.12 12.12 -6.35
CA GLU A 8 19.82 10.86 -6.05
C GLU A 8 20.18 10.74 -4.55
N ASP A 9 20.68 11.82 -3.93
CA ASP A 9 20.99 11.86 -2.50
C ASP A 9 19.80 11.47 -1.62
N ARG A 10 18.61 11.89 -2.03
CA ARG A 10 17.38 11.57 -1.31
C ARG A 10 16.90 10.16 -1.63
N LEU A 11 17.00 9.72 -2.87
CA LEU A 11 16.57 8.41 -3.34
C LEU A 11 17.34 7.29 -2.64
N PHE A 12 18.66 7.44 -2.52
CA PHE A 12 19.57 6.44 -1.95
C PHE A 12 19.90 6.65 -0.46
N LEU A 13 19.15 7.52 0.23
CA LEU A 13 19.39 7.83 1.64
C LEU A 13 19.32 6.59 2.55
N ASN A 14 18.34 5.72 2.28
CA ASN A 14 18.04 4.56 3.12
C ASN A 14 18.54 3.26 2.51
N ASN A 15 18.55 3.14 1.18
CA ASN A 15 18.87 1.92 0.44
C ASN A 15 19.86 2.25 -0.67
N THR A 16 20.80 1.33 -0.95
CA THR A 16 21.80 1.57 -1.98
C THR A 16 21.18 1.51 -3.37
N LYS A 17 21.91 2.05 -4.35
CA LYS A 17 21.50 1.98 -5.75
C LYS A 17 21.35 0.54 -6.23
N GLU A 18 22.27 -0.33 -5.83
CA GLU A 18 22.28 -1.75 -6.18
C GLU A 18 21.08 -2.50 -5.60
N GLU A 19 20.70 -2.17 -4.36
CA GLU A 19 19.49 -2.72 -3.72
C GLU A 19 18.23 -2.33 -4.52
N ILE A 20 18.03 -1.03 -4.75
CA ILE A 20 16.85 -0.52 -5.47
C ILE A 20 16.81 -1.08 -6.89
N GLN A 21 17.94 -1.11 -7.60
CA GLN A 21 18.04 -1.69 -8.94
C GLN A 21 17.65 -3.16 -8.95
N ARG A 22 18.17 -3.94 -8.00
CA ARG A 22 17.85 -5.37 -7.94
C ARG A 22 16.37 -5.58 -7.65
N TRP A 23 15.79 -4.89 -6.67
CA TRP A 23 14.37 -5.03 -6.36
C TRP A 23 13.49 -4.66 -7.57
N SER A 24 13.77 -3.51 -8.18
CA SER A 24 13.05 -2.99 -9.34
C SER A 24 13.06 -3.93 -10.55
N LYS A 25 14.14 -4.69 -10.74
CA LYS A 25 14.26 -5.67 -11.85
C LYS A 25 13.48 -6.96 -11.62
N HIS A 26 13.23 -7.34 -10.37
CA HIS A 26 12.64 -8.63 -10.03
C HIS A 26 11.14 -8.52 -9.74
N LEU A 27 10.68 -7.43 -9.12
CA LEU A 27 9.27 -7.21 -8.85
C LEU A 27 8.49 -6.92 -10.14
N GLN A 28 7.35 -7.58 -10.32
CA GLN A 28 6.47 -7.48 -11.49
C GLN A 28 5.13 -6.81 -11.17
N TYR A 29 4.79 -6.68 -9.89
CA TYR A 29 3.58 -6.05 -9.38
C TYR A 29 3.93 -4.90 -8.43
N PHE A 30 4.80 -5.16 -7.46
CA PHE A 30 5.19 -4.16 -6.47
C PHE A 30 6.20 -3.17 -7.04
N HIS A 31 6.09 -1.93 -6.58
CA HIS A 31 7.03 -0.85 -6.85
C HIS A 31 7.67 -0.39 -5.54
N TYR A 32 8.96 -0.09 -5.59
CA TYR A 32 9.62 0.61 -4.51
C TYR A 32 9.15 2.07 -4.47
N MET A 33 8.63 2.48 -3.31
CA MET A 33 8.10 3.80 -3.04
C MET A 33 9.01 4.50 -2.03
N ARG A 34 9.58 5.66 -2.43
CA ARG A 34 10.47 6.44 -1.57
C ARG A 34 9.67 7.31 -0.59
N ALA A 35 10.06 7.38 0.67
CA ALA A 35 9.41 8.26 1.65
C ALA A 35 9.32 9.73 1.17
N ARG A 36 8.12 10.29 1.21
CA ARG A 36 7.85 11.68 0.82
C ARG A 36 8.09 12.68 1.96
N GLY A 37 8.13 12.21 3.21
CA GLY A 37 8.15 13.07 4.40
C GLY A 37 6.76 13.67 4.66
N GLY A 38 6.27 13.53 5.89
CA GLY A 38 4.91 13.89 6.32
C GLY A 38 4.14 12.67 6.88
N HIS A 39 3.10 12.93 7.69
CA HIS A 39 2.44 11.94 8.55
C HIS A 39 1.99 10.61 7.90
N ASN A 40 1.73 10.58 6.58
CA ASN A 40 1.18 9.41 5.89
C ASN A 40 2.18 8.65 5.00
N CYS A 41 3.43 9.13 4.85
CA CYS A 41 4.46 8.51 3.99
C CYS A 41 5.86 8.71 4.60
N GLU A 42 5.99 8.41 5.89
CA GLU A 42 7.21 8.66 6.68
C GLU A 42 8.34 7.68 6.32
N GLY A 43 8.03 6.55 5.69
CA GLY A 43 8.99 5.50 5.37
C GLY A 43 8.94 5.00 3.94
N ASP A 44 9.98 4.25 3.58
CA ASP A 44 10.00 3.52 2.32
C ASP A 44 9.08 2.30 2.40
N SER A 45 8.45 1.96 1.28
CA SER A 45 7.57 0.79 1.18
C SER A 45 7.65 0.15 -0.20
N PHE A 46 7.25 -1.11 -0.28
CA PHE A 46 6.86 -1.74 -1.53
C PHE A 46 5.35 -1.66 -1.67
N CYS A 47 4.84 -1.01 -2.73
CA CYS A 47 3.40 -0.84 -2.94
C CYS A 47 2.94 -1.42 -4.27
N VAL A 48 1.71 -1.92 -4.30
CA VAL A 48 0.99 -2.36 -5.51
C VAL A 48 -0.46 -1.92 -5.43
N TYR A 49 -1.04 -1.50 -6.56
CA TYR A 49 -2.45 -1.10 -6.66
C TYR A 49 -3.24 -2.10 -7.50
N PHE A 50 -4.45 -2.41 -7.06
CA PHE A 50 -5.39 -3.26 -7.81
C PHE A 50 -6.75 -2.58 -7.96
N LYS A 51 -7.29 -2.59 -9.18
CA LYS A 51 -8.60 -2.00 -9.50
C LYS A 51 -9.76 -2.88 -9.01
N TYR A 52 -10.85 -2.24 -8.65
CA TYR A 52 -12.14 -2.90 -8.38
C TYR A 52 -13.30 -2.10 -8.96
N THR A 53 -14.45 -2.74 -9.20
CA THR A 53 -15.62 -2.10 -9.83
C THR A 53 -16.66 -1.62 -8.82
N ASP A 54 -16.88 -2.40 -7.78
CA ASP A 54 -17.90 -2.18 -6.78
C ASP A 54 -17.54 -2.89 -5.46
N PHE A 55 -18.43 -2.79 -4.47
CA PHE A 55 -18.20 -3.38 -3.15
C PHE A 55 -18.14 -4.91 -3.16
N GLU A 56 -18.93 -5.58 -4.00
CA GLU A 56 -18.95 -7.04 -4.09
C GLU A 56 -17.64 -7.56 -4.72
N ASP A 57 -17.17 -6.88 -5.75
CA ASP A 57 -15.87 -7.16 -6.38
C ASP A 57 -14.70 -6.89 -5.41
N LEU A 58 -14.73 -5.78 -4.67
CA LEU A 58 -13.74 -5.46 -3.64
C LEU A 58 -13.68 -6.55 -2.57
N THR A 59 -14.83 -6.92 -1.98
CA THR A 59 -14.90 -7.95 -0.93
C THR A 59 -14.49 -9.33 -1.46
N THR A 60 -14.86 -9.67 -2.69
CA THR A 60 -14.43 -10.90 -3.36
C THR A 60 -12.91 -10.95 -3.54
N LYS A 61 -12.28 -9.83 -3.91
CA LYS A 61 -10.82 -9.76 -4.05
C LYS A 61 -10.11 -9.83 -2.70
N LEU A 62 -10.57 -9.08 -1.70
CA LEU A 62 -9.99 -9.10 -0.36
C LEU A 62 -10.14 -10.46 0.33
N SER A 63 -11.27 -11.16 0.14
CA SER A 63 -11.45 -12.50 0.71
C SER A 63 -10.47 -13.52 0.15
N LYS A 64 -10.03 -13.40 -1.11
CA LYS A 64 -8.95 -14.22 -1.70
C LYS A 64 -7.60 -14.01 -1.00
N LEU A 65 -7.42 -12.89 -0.30
CA LEU A 65 -6.26 -12.57 0.53
C LEU A 65 -6.45 -12.96 2.00
N ASN A 66 -7.55 -13.66 2.33
CA ASN A 66 -8.02 -13.93 3.70
C ASN A 66 -8.35 -12.67 4.51
N ILE A 67 -8.84 -11.62 3.85
CA ILE A 67 -9.22 -10.36 4.49
C ILE A 67 -10.74 -10.17 4.41
N THR A 68 -11.33 -9.91 5.57
CA THR A 68 -12.75 -9.61 5.72
C THR A 68 -12.91 -8.15 6.11
N LEU A 69 -13.78 -7.42 5.40
CA LEU A 69 -14.13 -6.05 5.76
C LEU A 69 -15.07 -6.05 6.96
N ASN A 70 -14.72 -5.29 7.99
CA ASN A 70 -15.54 -5.15 9.18
C ASN A 70 -16.57 -4.05 8.98
N GLN A 71 -17.84 -4.36 9.25
CA GLN A 71 -18.88 -3.36 9.33
C GLN A 71 -18.81 -2.67 10.70
N LEU A 72 -19.04 -1.37 10.73
CA LEU A 72 -19.12 -0.61 11.97
C LEU A 72 -20.30 -1.11 12.83
N THR A 73 -20.03 -1.21 14.13
CA THR A 73 -21.06 -1.47 15.14
C THR A 73 -21.79 -0.18 15.53
N GLU A 74 -22.93 -0.28 16.22
CA GLU A 74 -23.76 0.89 16.59
C GLU A 74 -23.03 1.88 17.52
N ASP A 75 -22.02 1.42 18.26
CA ASP A 75 -21.20 2.20 19.17
C ASP A 75 -19.97 2.85 18.50
N GLN A 76 -19.71 2.56 17.23
CA GLN A 76 -18.58 3.09 16.49
C GLN A 76 -18.97 4.30 15.63
N LEU A 77 -18.04 5.25 15.51
CA LEU A 77 -18.22 6.48 14.77
C LEU A 77 -17.38 6.46 13.50
N SER A 78 -17.99 6.79 12.36
CA SER A 78 -17.20 7.11 11.16
C SER A 78 -16.41 8.39 11.40
N PHE A 79 -15.13 8.37 11.07
CA PHE A 79 -14.32 9.57 11.03
C PHE A 79 -14.87 10.58 10.01
N ASP A 80 -15.05 11.82 10.44
CA ASP A 80 -15.46 12.98 9.66
C ASP A 80 -14.52 14.14 10.04
N PRO A 81 -13.70 14.64 9.11
CA PRO A 81 -12.75 15.71 9.39
C PRO A 81 -13.40 17.05 9.74
N PHE A 82 -14.71 17.21 9.51
CA PHE A 82 -15.47 18.42 9.85
C PHE A 82 -16.25 18.29 11.16
N ALA A 83 -16.31 17.09 11.74
CA ALA A 83 -16.95 16.85 13.02
C ALA A 83 -16.00 17.18 14.19
N SER A 84 -16.56 17.74 15.26
CA SER A 84 -15.86 17.87 16.53
C SER A 84 -16.23 16.68 17.42
N TYR A 85 -15.22 15.97 17.91
CA TYR A 85 -15.38 14.80 18.76
C TYR A 85 -15.09 15.13 20.22
N SER A 86 -15.85 14.52 21.14
CA SER A 86 -15.49 14.55 22.55
C SER A 86 -14.30 13.63 22.84
N ILE A 87 -13.64 13.80 23.98
CA ILE A 87 -12.56 12.90 24.42
C ILE A 87 -13.05 11.44 24.51
N GLU A 88 -14.31 11.26 24.93
CA GLU A 88 -14.95 9.94 25.09
C GLU A 88 -15.26 9.25 23.76
N ASP A 89 -15.30 10.01 22.67
CA ASP A 89 -15.57 9.50 21.33
C ASP A 89 -14.31 9.09 20.58
N LEU A 90 -13.13 9.57 21.00
CA LEU A 90 -11.87 9.33 20.29
C LEU A 90 -11.60 7.84 20.05
N ASP A 91 -11.86 6.98 21.04
CA ASP A 91 -11.65 5.53 20.95
C ASP A 91 -12.70 4.81 20.08
N LYS A 92 -13.82 5.49 19.76
CA LYS A 92 -14.91 4.96 18.94
C LYS A 92 -14.77 5.34 17.47
N ILE A 93 -13.92 6.33 17.17
CA ILE A 93 -13.68 6.79 15.80
C ILE A 93 -13.00 5.66 15.02
N ARG A 94 -13.54 5.38 13.84
CA ARG A 94 -13.01 4.41 12.87
C ARG A 94 -12.81 5.10 11.54
N ILE A 95 -11.67 4.83 10.91
CA ILE A 95 -11.43 5.32 9.56
C ILE A 95 -12.20 4.43 8.61
N THR A 96 -13.12 5.02 7.85
CA THR A 96 -14.02 4.27 6.97
C THR A 96 -13.55 4.29 5.53
N ILE A 97 -14.03 3.32 4.75
CA ILE A 97 -13.71 3.21 3.34
C ILE A 97 -14.46 4.31 2.56
N PRO A 98 -13.78 5.10 1.70
CA PRO A 98 -14.45 6.06 0.82
C PRO A 98 -15.59 5.40 0.04
N ASN A 99 -16.74 6.08 -0.06
CA ASN A 99 -17.99 5.58 -0.67
C ASN A 99 -18.67 4.40 0.05
N PHE A 100 -18.03 3.78 1.04
CA PHE A 100 -18.56 2.67 1.84
C PHE A 100 -18.44 2.95 3.34
N SER A 101 -19.00 4.09 3.79
CA SER A 101 -18.84 4.62 5.16
C SER A 101 -19.33 3.71 6.31
N ARG A 102 -19.99 2.60 5.99
CA ARG A 102 -20.40 1.58 6.96
C ARG A 102 -19.30 0.56 7.25
N PHE A 103 -18.19 0.60 6.51
CA PHE A 103 -17.09 -0.37 6.61
C PHE A 103 -15.79 0.33 6.99
N GLU A 104 -15.04 -0.29 7.89
CA GLU A 104 -13.73 0.17 8.34
C GLU A 104 -12.64 -0.12 7.30
N GLN A 105 -11.65 0.78 7.19
CA GLN A 105 -10.42 0.52 6.43
C GLN A 105 -9.67 -0.69 7.02
N PRO A 106 -9.19 -1.64 6.18
CA PRO A 106 -8.45 -2.80 6.67
C PRO A 106 -7.17 -2.44 7.44
N GLN A 107 -6.44 -1.42 6.96
CA GLN A 107 -5.19 -0.95 7.54
C GLN A 107 -4.18 -2.10 7.71
N TYR A 108 -3.67 -2.34 8.91
CA TYR A 108 -2.68 -3.39 9.18
C TYR A 108 -3.35 -4.76 9.29
N VAL A 109 -3.04 -5.62 8.33
CA VAL A 109 -3.63 -6.95 8.16
C VAL A 109 -2.53 -8.01 7.97
N LYS A 110 -2.95 -9.28 7.92
CA LYS A 110 -2.09 -10.38 7.48
C LYS A 110 -2.62 -10.97 6.19
N ILE A 111 -1.78 -10.98 5.15
CA ILE A 111 -2.03 -11.70 3.90
C ILE A 111 -1.22 -12.99 3.97
N TRP A 112 -1.87 -14.15 4.09
CA TRP A 112 -1.23 -15.46 4.21
C TRP A 112 -0.07 -15.47 5.24
N GLU A 113 -0.33 -14.98 6.45
CA GLU A 113 0.63 -14.78 7.56
C GLU A 113 1.68 -13.66 7.41
N TYR A 114 1.76 -13.01 6.25
CA TYR A 114 2.65 -11.86 6.06
C TYR A 114 1.97 -10.56 6.47
N LYS A 115 2.65 -9.77 7.31
CA LYS A 115 2.17 -8.44 7.69
C LYS A 115 2.13 -7.54 6.46
N ALA A 116 1.00 -6.90 6.24
CA ALA A 116 0.80 -5.94 5.17
C ALA A 116 -0.09 -4.80 5.67
N HIS A 117 0.01 -3.66 5.00
CA HIS A 117 -0.96 -2.60 5.12
C HIS A 117 -1.84 -2.57 3.86
N ILE A 118 -3.17 -2.58 4.02
CA ILE A 118 -4.11 -2.38 2.93
C ILE A 118 -4.88 -1.10 3.13
N TRP A 119 -4.97 -0.31 2.05
CA TRP A 119 -5.73 0.92 2.02
C TRP A 119 -6.67 0.95 0.82
N VAL A 120 -7.97 1.14 1.06
CA VAL A 120 -8.97 1.20 0.00
C VAL A 120 -9.22 2.65 -0.41
N MET A 121 -9.09 2.93 -1.69
CA MET A 121 -9.41 4.19 -2.38
C MET A 121 -10.65 3.97 -3.26
N PRO A 122 -11.32 5.02 -3.79
CA PRO A 122 -12.61 4.88 -4.46
C PRO A 122 -12.75 3.81 -5.56
N ASP A 123 -11.69 3.53 -6.31
CA ASP A 123 -11.65 2.68 -7.52
C ASP A 123 -10.56 1.60 -7.47
N ARG A 124 -9.76 1.57 -6.40
CA ARG A 124 -8.59 0.70 -6.26
C ARG A 124 -8.26 0.46 -4.80
N PHE A 125 -7.51 -0.58 -4.50
CA PHE A 125 -6.89 -0.75 -3.19
C PHE A 125 -5.38 -0.89 -3.32
N GLU A 126 -4.67 -0.35 -2.35
CA GLU A 126 -3.22 -0.44 -2.20
C GLU A 126 -2.90 -1.60 -1.25
N ILE A 127 -1.89 -2.38 -1.59
CA ILE A 127 -1.17 -3.25 -0.65
C ILE A 127 0.24 -2.69 -0.50
N SER A 128 0.66 -2.46 0.74
CA SER A 128 1.96 -1.91 1.10
C SER A 128 2.68 -2.84 2.09
N ILE A 129 3.95 -3.12 1.80
CA ILE A 129 4.84 -3.93 2.64
C ILE A 129 6.02 -3.06 3.08
N SER A 130 6.19 -2.95 4.40
CA SER A 130 7.37 -2.32 5.02
C SER A 130 7.53 -2.78 6.48
N GLY A 131 8.77 -2.76 6.96
CA GLY A 131 9.09 -2.94 8.37
C GLY A 131 8.81 -4.34 8.92
N THR A 132 8.72 -5.38 8.09
CA THR A 132 8.35 -6.74 8.55
C THR A 132 9.37 -7.36 9.51
N LYS A 133 10.64 -6.95 9.41
CA LYS A 133 11.76 -7.48 10.19
C LYS A 133 11.84 -6.91 11.62
N ASP A 134 11.79 -5.59 11.74
CA ASP A 134 12.10 -4.87 12.99
C ASP A 134 10.94 -3.97 13.48
N ASN A 135 9.76 -4.04 12.84
CA ASN A 135 8.70 -3.01 12.94
C ASN A 135 9.20 -1.58 12.61
N LYS A 136 10.37 -1.44 11.97
CA LYS A 136 10.91 -0.17 11.51
C LYS A 136 10.25 0.20 10.19
N MET A 137 9.15 0.96 10.28
CA MET A 137 8.37 1.37 9.12
C MET A 137 9.08 2.39 8.21
N TYR A 138 10.26 2.89 8.60
CA TYR A 138 10.97 3.96 7.90
C TYR A 138 11.85 3.49 6.72
N LYS A 139 12.21 2.20 6.68
CA LYS A 139 13.08 1.60 5.65
C LYS A 139 12.62 0.17 5.35
N VAL A 140 12.47 -0.14 4.06
CA VAL A 140 12.30 -1.54 3.61
C VAL A 140 13.60 -2.32 3.71
N SER A 141 13.47 -3.61 3.99
CA SER A 141 14.55 -4.57 4.14
C SER A 141 14.48 -5.65 3.09
N GLU A 142 15.51 -6.50 3.04
CA GLU A 142 15.51 -7.67 2.17
C GLU A 142 14.36 -8.62 2.46
N GLN A 143 13.96 -8.73 3.71
CA GLN A 143 12.82 -9.58 4.10
C GLN A 143 11.51 -9.04 3.53
N ASP A 144 11.33 -7.71 3.48
CA ASP A 144 10.15 -7.11 2.85
C ASP A 144 10.11 -7.43 1.35
N PHE A 145 11.27 -7.38 0.69
CA PHE A 145 11.40 -7.76 -0.73
C PHE A 145 11.11 -9.24 -0.97
N GLU A 146 11.63 -10.15 -0.15
CA GLU A 146 11.34 -11.59 -0.22
C GLU A 146 9.84 -11.88 -0.05
N ILE A 147 9.19 -11.19 0.90
CA ILE A 147 7.73 -11.28 1.09
C ILE A 147 7.00 -10.81 -0.16
N CYS A 148 7.41 -9.69 -0.77
CA CYS A 148 6.81 -9.21 -2.00
C CYS A 148 6.89 -10.26 -3.11
N LEU A 149 8.04 -10.91 -3.31
CA LEU A 149 8.18 -11.99 -4.31
C LEU A 149 7.22 -13.16 -4.05
N LEU A 150 7.02 -13.54 -2.79
CA LEU A 150 6.07 -14.59 -2.41
C LEU A 150 4.63 -14.17 -2.71
N LEU A 151 4.26 -12.94 -2.36
CA LEU A 151 2.94 -12.38 -2.66
C LEU A 151 2.68 -12.27 -4.17
N GLU A 152 3.67 -11.85 -4.97
CA GLU A 152 3.54 -11.75 -6.44
C GLU A 152 3.27 -13.10 -7.10
N LYS A 153 3.86 -14.17 -6.57
CA LYS A 153 3.58 -15.53 -7.04
C LYS A 153 2.11 -15.88 -6.83
N GLU A 154 1.57 -15.56 -5.67
CA GLU A 154 0.16 -15.82 -5.38
C GLU A 154 -0.78 -14.90 -6.16
N PHE A 155 -0.43 -13.62 -6.36
CA PHE A 155 -1.19 -12.72 -7.26
C PHE A 155 -1.21 -13.24 -8.69
N SER A 156 -0.11 -13.85 -9.14
CA SER A 156 -0.05 -14.50 -10.45
C SER A 156 -0.94 -15.73 -10.52
N ASN A 157 -0.98 -16.57 -9.47
CA ASN A 157 -1.90 -17.70 -9.37
C ASN A 157 -3.38 -17.26 -9.41
N LEU A 158 -3.68 -16.09 -8.85
CA LEU A 158 -5.01 -15.49 -8.88
C LEU A 158 -5.35 -14.80 -10.22
N GLY A 159 -4.39 -14.68 -11.14
CA GLY A 159 -4.57 -13.99 -12.43
C GLY A 159 -4.70 -12.47 -12.31
N TRP A 160 -4.18 -11.87 -11.23
CA TRP A 160 -4.40 -10.47 -10.89
C TRP A 160 -3.63 -9.46 -11.74
N LYS A 161 -2.75 -9.93 -12.64
CA LYS A 161 -2.08 -9.04 -13.61
C LYS A 161 -3.08 -8.25 -14.46
N SER A 162 -4.27 -8.79 -14.70
CA SER A 162 -5.35 -8.15 -15.47
C SER A 162 -6.03 -6.98 -14.76
N ILE A 163 -5.92 -6.90 -13.44
CA ILE A 163 -6.52 -5.85 -12.59
C ILE A 163 -5.46 -4.96 -11.94
N LEU A 164 -4.18 -5.15 -12.28
CA LEU A 164 -3.09 -4.32 -11.80
C LEU A 164 -3.32 -2.88 -12.27
N ASP A 165 -3.19 -1.94 -11.34
CA ASP A 165 -3.35 -0.53 -11.63
C ASP A 165 -1.99 0.14 -11.85
N GLU A 166 -1.67 0.38 -13.11
CA GLU A 166 -0.41 1.00 -13.55
C GLU A 166 -0.32 2.49 -13.19
N GLU A 167 -1.42 3.13 -12.74
CA GLU A 167 -1.42 4.53 -12.28
C GLU A 167 -0.52 4.74 -11.04
N ILE A 168 -0.16 3.67 -10.31
CA ILE A 168 0.84 3.75 -9.24
C ILE A 168 2.16 4.36 -9.75
N LYS A 169 2.54 4.10 -11.01
CA LYS A 169 3.76 4.64 -11.62
C LYS A 169 3.71 6.15 -11.80
N GLU A 170 2.52 6.73 -11.85
CA GLU A 170 2.33 8.17 -11.91
C GLU A 170 2.62 8.83 -10.55
N GLN A 171 2.67 8.09 -9.44
CA GLN A 171 3.03 8.66 -8.15
C GLN A 171 4.45 9.25 -8.15
N ALA A 172 4.61 10.51 -7.71
CA ALA A 172 5.90 11.21 -7.68
C ALA A 172 7.05 10.46 -6.96
N HIS A 173 6.68 9.57 -6.03
CA HIS A 173 7.63 8.79 -5.22
C HIS A 173 7.77 7.33 -5.64
N CYS A 174 7.05 6.91 -6.68
CA CYS A 174 7.22 5.59 -7.26
C CYS A 174 8.49 5.55 -8.11
N ILE A 175 9.32 4.54 -7.86
CA ILE A 175 10.47 4.25 -8.70
C ILE A 175 10.03 3.26 -9.78
N SER A 176 9.76 3.78 -10.96
CA SER A 176 9.31 3.01 -12.13
C SER A 176 10.29 3.14 -13.29
N LYS A 177 10.21 2.23 -14.26
CA LYS A 177 11.08 2.22 -15.46
C LYS A 177 10.90 3.48 -16.32
N GLU A 178 9.69 4.02 -16.35
CA GLU A 178 9.35 5.22 -17.10
C GLU A 178 10.00 6.47 -16.49
N LYS A 179 10.11 6.53 -15.16
CA LYS A 179 10.71 7.66 -14.44
C LYS A 179 12.20 7.50 -14.20
N TYR A 180 12.68 6.30 -13.92
CA TYR A 180 14.07 6.01 -13.58
C TYR A 180 14.61 4.86 -14.44
N PRO A 181 14.69 5.02 -15.78
CA PRO A 181 15.17 3.95 -16.67
C PRO A 181 16.57 3.47 -16.32
N GLU A 182 17.41 4.30 -15.72
CA GLU A 182 18.75 3.97 -15.22
C GLU A 182 18.76 2.93 -14.08
N LEU A 183 17.60 2.62 -13.49
CA LEU A 183 17.47 1.65 -12.41
C LEU A 183 16.93 0.27 -12.86
N PHE A 184 16.54 0.12 -14.13
CA PHE A 184 15.92 -1.08 -14.70
C PHE A 184 16.76 -1.65 -15.84
#